data_AF-A0A1J3CMM4-F1
#
_entry.id   AF-A0A1J3CMM4-F1
#
_cell.length_a   1.000
_cell.length_b   1.000
_cell.length_c   1.000
_cell.angle_alpha   90.00
_cell.angle_beta   90.00
_cell.angle_gamma   90.00
#
_symmetry.space_group_name_H-M   'P 1'
#
loop_
_entity.id
_entity.type
_entity.pdbx_description
1 polymer ?
#
loop_
_entity_poly.entity_id
_entity_poly.type
_entity_poly.pdbx_seq_one_letter_code
_entity_poly.pdbx_strand_id
1 'polypeptide(L)'
;LKKVVEMGFDPTTFKFVAALEVVYGLSDKAIQEKINVYQSLGFAVGDVWEIFKKWPQFLINSEKKILNSVETFLGLGFSRDEFTTMVKRFPQCIG
;
A
#
# COMPACT_ATOMS: atom_id res chain seq x y z
N LEU A 1 9.53 -10.34 13.91
CA LEU A 1 8.48 -11.39 13.92
C LEU A 1 7.28 -10.98 14.78
N LYS A 2 7.41 -10.82 16.10
CA LYS A 2 6.29 -10.49 17.02
C LYS A 2 5.44 -9.28 16.58
N LYS A 3 6.08 -8.17 16.17
CA LYS A 3 5.41 -6.97 15.62
C LYS A 3 4.45 -7.30 14.47
N VAL A 4 4.88 -8.14 13.51
CA VAL A 4 4.07 -8.49 12.32
C VAL A 4 2.93 -9.45 12.68
N VAL A 5 3.14 -10.35 13.65
CA VAL A 5 2.06 -11.19 14.20
C VAL A 5 1.01 -10.33 14.93
N GLU A 6 1.45 -9.37 15.75
CA GLU A 6 0.56 -8.43 16.47
C GLU A 6 -0.26 -7.54 15.53
N MET A 7 0.23 -7.29 14.30
CA MET A 7 -0.54 -6.61 13.24
C MET A 7 -1.64 -7.48 12.61
N GLY A 8 -1.68 -8.78 12.94
CA GLY A 8 -2.70 -9.73 12.49
C GLY A 8 -2.31 -10.56 11.26
N PHE A 9 -1.04 -10.63 10.89
CA PHE A 9 -0.59 -11.49 9.79
C PHE A 9 -0.41 -12.93 10.25
N ASP A 10 -0.95 -13.87 9.47
CA ASP A 10 -0.74 -15.31 9.67
C ASP A 10 0.69 -15.71 9.28
N PRO A 11 1.52 -16.19 10.22
CA PRO A 11 2.92 -16.52 10.01
C PRO A 11 3.17 -17.65 9.00
N THR A 12 2.14 -18.40 8.61
CA THR A 12 2.23 -19.50 7.63
C THR A 12 2.06 -19.01 6.19
N THR A 13 1.71 -17.74 5.97
CA THR A 13 1.37 -17.20 4.65
C THR A 13 2.50 -16.37 4.05
N PHE A 14 2.52 -16.29 2.71
CA PHE A 14 3.43 -15.39 2.00
C PHE A 14 3.26 -13.91 2.40
N LYS A 15 2.04 -13.49 2.76
CA LYS A 15 1.77 -12.12 3.24
C LYS A 15 2.60 -11.78 4.48
N PHE A 16 2.83 -12.74 5.36
CA PHE A 16 3.69 -12.53 6.52
C PHE A 16 5.13 -12.21 6.12
N VAL A 17 5.70 -12.95 5.17
CA VAL A 17 7.04 -12.69 4.64
C VAL A 17 7.10 -11.30 4.00
N ALA A 18 6.15 -10.96 3.14
CA ALA A 18 6.09 -9.64 2.51
C ALA A 18 5.91 -8.49 3.55
N ALA A 19 5.14 -8.72 4.62
CA ALA A 19 5.00 -7.75 5.69
C ALA A 19 6.28 -7.60 6.53
N LEU A 20 7.04 -8.68 6.73
CA LEU A 20 8.36 -8.60 7.36
C LEU A 20 9.33 -7.77 6.53
N GLU A 21 9.37 -7.99 5.21
CA GLU A 21 10.21 -7.20 4.30
C GLU A 21 9.91 -5.70 4.41
N VAL A 22 8.64 -5.32 4.51
CA VAL A 22 8.26 -3.91 4.69
C VAL A 22 8.66 -3.40 6.07
N VAL A 23 8.24 -4.09 7.14
CA VAL A 23 8.38 -3.61 8.52
C VAL A 23 9.84 -3.58 8.99
N TYR A 24 10.69 -4.46 8.46
CA TYR A 24 12.11 -4.52 8.82
C TYR A 24 13.04 -3.96 7.74
N GLY A 25 12.59 -3.86 6.49
CA GLY A 25 13.36 -3.29 5.39
C GLY A 25 13.22 -1.77 5.23
N LEU A 26 12.17 -1.17 5.79
CA LEU A 26 11.95 0.27 5.79
C LEU A 26 12.03 0.84 7.20
N SER A 27 12.58 2.05 7.34
CA SER A 27 12.50 2.80 8.59
C SER A 27 11.07 3.29 8.82
N ASP A 28 10.69 3.50 10.09
CA ASP A 28 9.36 4.05 10.41
C ASP A 28 9.11 5.41 9.73
N LYS A 29 10.16 6.24 9.55
CA LYS A 29 10.10 7.48 8.77
C LYS A 29 9.75 7.23 7.30
N ALA A 30 10.41 6.26 6.66
CA ALA A 30 10.15 5.92 5.27
C ALA A 30 8.73 5.34 5.07
N ILE A 31 8.25 4.54 6.02
CA ILE A 31 6.86 4.05 6.03
C ILE A 31 5.90 5.23 6.13
N GLN A 32 6.14 6.19 7.04
CA GLN A 32 5.29 7.36 7.20
C GLN A 32 5.28 8.26 5.95
N GLU A 33 6.43 8.47 5.31
CA GLU A 33 6.52 9.22 4.05
C GLU A 33 5.67 8.57 2.94
N LYS A 34 5.70 7.25 2.84
CA LYS A 34 4.85 6.50 1.90
C LYS A 34 3.36 6.62 2.22
N ILE A 35 2.98 6.56 3.49
CA ILE A 35 1.58 6.80 3.92
C ILE A 35 1.14 8.21 3.50
N ASN A 36 1.99 9.22 3.69
CA ASN A 36 1.67 10.60 3.31
C ASN A 36 1.47 10.75 1.79
N VAL A 37 2.24 10.04 0.97
CA VAL A 37 2.02 9.98 -0.50
C VAL A 37 0.63 9.43 -0.81
N TYR A 38 0.21 8.33 -0.17
CA TYR A 38 -1.15 7.82 -0.41
C TYR A 38 -2.22 8.78 0.11
N GLN A 39 -2.01 9.48 1.22
CA GLN A 39 -2.95 10.51 1.68
C GLN A 39 -3.10 11.66 0.67
N SER A 40 -2.01 12.13 0.06
CA SER A 40 -2.08 13.19 -0.97
C SER A 40 -2.82 12.74 -2.23
N LEU A 41 -2.95 11.42 -2.44
CA LEU A 41 -3.70 10.80 -3.53
C LEU A 41 -5.17 10.53 -3.19
N GLY A 42 -5.60 10.84 -1.96
CA GLY A 42 -7.00 10.72 -1.53
C GLY A 42 -7.32 9.50 -0.66
N PHE A 43 -6.32 8.70 -0.25
CA PHE A 43 -6.56 7.58 0.66
C PHE A 43 -6.65 8.05 2.11
N ALA A 44 -7.61 7.51 2.87
CA ALA A 44 -7.59 7.64 4.32
C ALA A 44 -6.44 6.77 4.91
N VAL A 45 -5.84 7.19 6.03
CA VAL A 45 -4.78 6.41 6.70
C VAL A 45 -5.27 4.99 7.04
N GLY A 46 -6.53 4.87 7.47
CA GLY A 46 -7.17 3.57 7.71
C GLY A 46 -7.17 2.67 6.47
N ASP A 47 -7.54 3.22 5.31
CA ASP A 47 -7.55 2.51 4.04
C ASP A 47 -6.15 2.01 3.67
N VAL A 48 -5.11 2.82 3.89
CA VAL A 48 -3.72 2.44 3.63
C VAL A 48 -3.31 1.23 4.47
N TRP A 49 -3.69 1.21 5.76
CA TRP A 49 -3.40 0.06 6.63
C TRP A 49 -4.23 -1.18 6.28
N GLU A 50 -5.48 -1.01 5.87
CA GLU A 50 -6.31 -2.12 5.38
C GLU A 50 -5.73 -2.74 4.10
N ILE A 51 -5.33 -1.90 3.15
CA ILE A 51 -4.64 -2.33 1.92
C ILE A 51 -3.34 -3.05 2.27
N PHE A 52 -2.54 -2.51 3.19
CA PHE A 52 -1.29 -3.14 3.62
C PHE A 52 -1.53 -4.55 4.19
N LYS A 53 -2.55 -4.73 5.04
CA LYS A 53 -2.91 -6.05 5.57
C LYS A 53 -3.35 -7.02 4.46
N LYS A 54 -4.01 -6.51 3.42
CA LYS A 54 -4.44 -7.32 2.27
C LYS A 54 -3.28 -7.68 1.33
N TRP A 55 -2.39 -6.73 1.06
CA TRP A 55 -1.29 -6.81 0.10
C TRP A 55 -0.07 -5.99 0.56
N PRO A 56 0.82 -6.55 1.40
CA PRO A 56 1.93 -5.80 2.00
C PRO A 56 2.89 -5.14 1.00
N GLN A 57 3.10 -5.80 -0.14
CA GLN A 57 3.92 -5.32 -1.27
C GLN A 57 3.52 -3.92 -1.76
N PHE A 58 2.26 -3.50 -1.55
CA PHE A 58 1.76 -2.16 -1.88
C PHE A 58 2.60 -1.02 -1.29
N LEU A 59 3.13 -1.16 -0.07
CA LEU A 59 3.99 -0.15 0.55
C LEU A 59 5.43 -0.18 0.02
N ILE A 60 5.86 -1.24 -0.66
CA ILE A 60 7.22 -1.32 -1.22
C ILE A 60 7.35 -0.41 -2.44
N ASN A 61 6.28 -0.23 -3.20
CA ASN A 61 6.26 0.62 -4.40
C ASN A 61 6.90 2.00 -4.16
N SER A 62 7.75 2.44 -5.09
CA SER A 62 8.32 3.79 -5.05
C SER A 62 7.25 4.84 -5.31
N GLU A 63 7.45 6.05 -4.78
CA GLU A 63 6.56 7.18 -5.05
C GLU A 63 6.36 7.38 -6.56
N LYS A 64 7.43 7.32 -7.35
CA LYS A 64 7.37 7.38 -8.81
C LYS A 64 6.43 6.33 -9.41
N LYS A 65 6.50 5.06 -8.95
CA LYS A 65 5.63 3.99 -9.47
C LYS A 65 4.16 4.26 -9.12
N ILE A 66 3.90 4.75 -7.91
CA ILE A 66 2.55 5.10 -7.45
C ILE A 66 1.98 6.25 -8.29
N LEU A 67 2.74 7.33 -8.46
CA LEU A 67 2.32 8.50 -9.24
C LEU A 67 2.06 8.14 -10.71
N ASN A 68 2.97 7.39 -11.34
CA ASN A 68 2.77 6.90 -12.71
C ASN A 68 1.49 6.05 -12.84
N SER A 69 1.17 5.25 -11.82
CA SER A 69 -0.07 4.46 -11.82
C SER A 69 -1.28 5.37 -11.78
N VAL A 70 -1.31 6.36 -10.87
CA VAL A 70 -2.38 7.35 -10.79
C VAL A 70 -2.58 8.06 -12.14
N GLU A 71 -1.50 8.56 -12.74
CA GLU A 71 -1.53 9.22 -14.05
C GLU A 71 -2.09 8.31 -15.14
N THR A 72 -1.72 7.02 -15.13
CA THR A 72 -2.24 6.02 -16.07
C THR A 72 -3.76 5.85 -15.91
N PHE A 73 -4.25 5.70 -14.69
CA PHE A 73 -5.70 5.57 -14.44
C PHE A 73 -6.46 6.84 -14.86
N LEU A 74 -5.93 8.03 -14.54
CA LEU A 74 -6.53 9.28 -14.97
C LEU A 74 -6.54 9.42 -16.50
N GLY A 75 -5.46 9.02 -17.18
CA GLY A 75 -5.35 9.02 -18.64
C GLY A 75 -6.31 8.05 -19.34
N LEU A 76 -6.71 6.98 -18.64
CA LEU A 76 -7.75 6.05 -19.09
C LEU A 76 -9.18 6.56 -18.85
N GLY A 77 -9.34 7.73 -18.25
CA GLY A 77 -10.64 8.38 -18.01
C GLY A 77 -11.26 8.07 -16.65
N PHE A 78 -10.55 7.38 -15.75
CA PHE A 78 -11.02 7.18 -14.38
C PHE A 78 -10.85 8.45 -13.55
N SER A 79 -11.79 8.71 -12.67
CA SER A 79 -11.67 9.72 -11.62
C SER A 79 -10.73 9.27 -10.49
N ARG A 80 -10.31 10.22 -9.65
CA ARG A 80 -9.53 9.91 -8.43
C ARG A 80 -10.30 9.01 -7.46
N ASP A 81 -11.60 9.18 -7.35
CA ASP A 81 -12.45 8.38 -6.45
C ASP A 81 -12.60 6.94 -6.97
N GLU A 82 -12.73 6.77 -8.28
CA GLU A 82 -12.69 5.43 -8.89
C GLU A 82 -11.32 4.78 -8.71
N PHE A 83 -10.23 5.53 -8.91
CA PHE A 83 -8.88 5.03 -8.66
C PHE A 83 -8.70 4.53 -7.23
N THR A 84 -9.02 5.34 -6.22
CA THR A 84 -8.89 4.93 -4.81
C THR A 84 -9.78 3.71 -4.50
N THR A 85 -11.01 3.68 -5.02
CA THR A 85 -11.93 2.53 -4.88
C THR A 85 -11.35 1.26 -5.50
N MET A 86 -10.77 1.36 -6.70
CA MET A 86 -10.15 0.23 -7.40
C MET A 86 -8.94 -0.31 -6.63
N VAL A 87 -8.06 0.57 -6.15
CA VAL A 87 -6.88 0.17 -5.38
C VAL A 87 -7.26 -0.47 -4.05
N LYS A 88 -8.25 0.07 -3.32
CA LYS A 88 -8.79 -0.55 -2.10
C LYS A 88 -9.27 -1.99 -2.36
N ARG A 89 -9.95 -2.19 -3.49
CA ARG A 89 -10.50 -3.50 -3.85
C ARG A 89 -9.45 -4.46 -4.43
N PHE A 90 -8.48 -3.95 -5.18
CA PHE A 90 -7.46 -4.72 -5.88
C PHE A 90 -6.08 -4.03 -5.84
N PRO A 91 -5.37 -4.07 -4.69
CA PRO A 91 -4.10 -3.35 -4.52
C PRO A 91 -3.00 -3.70 -5.53
N GLN A 92 -3.08 -4.87 -6.17
CA GLN A 92 -2.17 -5.31 -7.21
C GLN A 92 -2.26 -4.46 -8.51
N CYS A 93 -3.28 -3.61 -8.66
CA CYS A 93 -3.45 -2.82 -9.88
C CYS A 93 -2.45 -1.66 -10.02
N ILE A 94 -1.70 -1.34 -8.96
CA ILE A 94 -0.63 -0.30 -8.96
C ILE A 94 0.75 -0.90 -8.68
N GLY A 95 0.87 -2.23 -8.72
CA GLY A 95 1.95 -2.98 -8.09
C GLY A 95 2.25 -4.28 -8.80
#